data_AF-A0A3G1GJ17-F1
#
_entry.id   AF-A0A3G1GJ17-F1
#
_cell.length_a   1.000
_cell.length_b   1.000
_cell.length_c   1.000
_cell.angle_alpha   90.00
_cell.angle_beta   90.00
_cell.angle_gamma   90.00
#
_symmetry.space_group_name_H-M   'P 1'
#
loop_
_entity.id
_entity.type
_entity.pdbx_description
1 polymer ?
#
loop_
_entity_poly.entity_id
_entity_poly.type
_entity_poly.pdbx_seq_one_letter_code
_entity_poly.pdbx_strand_id
1 'polypeptide(L)' 'AAVHHTVKGIQAAGVMACTKHFIAYEQEHFRQGSPPSYLTASISENLDDVTMHELYLWPFA' A
#
# COMPACT_ATOMS: atom_id res chain seq x y z
N ALA A 1 12.42 -12.32 -2.10
CA ALA A 1 11.70 -11.03 -2.07
C ALA A 1 10.32 -11.25 -1.44
N ALA A 2 9.87 -10.34 -0.57
CA ALA A 2 8.74 -10.55 0.35
C ALA A 2 7.42 -10.97 -0.32
N VAL A 3 7.14 -10.48 -1.53
CA VAL A 3 5.87 -10.77 -2.26
C VAL A 3 6.06 -11.57 -3.56
N HIS A 4 7.31 -11.77 -4.01
CA HIS A 4 7.64 -12.29 -5.35
C HIS A 4 7.05 -13.67 -5.64
N HIS A 5 7.21 -14.62 -4.72
CA HIS A 5 6.77 -16.00 -4.95
C HIS A 5 5.24 -16.10 -5.07
N THR A 6 4.49 -15.31 -4.30
CA THR A 6 3.03 -15.24 -4.39
C THR A 6 2.58 -14.70 -5.74
N VAL A 7 3.17 -13.59 -6.20
CA VAL A 7 2.89 -13.00 -7.51
C VAL A 7 3.18 -14.01 -8.63
N LYS A 8 4.34 -14.68 -8.58
CA LYS A 8 4.70 -15.72 -9.55
C LYS A 8 3.71 -16.90 -9.55
N GLY A 9 3.27 -17.36 -8.38
CA GLY A 9 2.30 -18.45 -8.27
C GLY A 9 0.96 -18.10 -8.92
N ILE A 10 0.41 -16.92 -8.62
CA ILE A 10 -0.86 -16.45 -9.21
C ILE A 10 -0.73 -16.33 -10.74
N GLN A 11 0.35 -15.72 -11.22
CA GLN A 11 0.58 -15.55 -12.66
C GLN A 11 0.85 -16.88 -13.38
N ALA A 12 1.52 -17.83 -12.74
CA ALA A 12 1.72 -19.17 -13.29
C ALA A 12 0.41 -19.97 -13.44
N ALA A 13 -0.60 -19.68 -12.62
CA ALA A 13 -1.95 -20.23 -12.73
C ALA A 13 -2.80 -19.57 -13.83
N GLY A 14 -2.23 -18.64 -14.61
CA GLY A 14 -2.93 -17.95 -15.70
C GLY A 14 -3.81 -16.78 -15.25
N VAL A 15 -3.65 -16.31 -14.01
CA VAL A 15 -4.42 -15.19 -13.45
C VAL A 15 -3.51 -13.97 -13.26
N MET A 16 -4.00 -12.77 -13.58
CA MET A 16 -3.25 -11.53 -13.29
C MET A 16 -3.23 -11.26 -11.78
N ALA A 17 -2.03 -11.16 -11.20
CA ALA A 17 -1.85 -10.74 -9.82
C ALA A 17 -2.01 -9.21 -9.70
N CYS A 18 -2.53 -8.75 -8.56
CA CYS A 18 -2.60 -7.33 -8.20
C CYS A 18 -2.03 -7.16 -6.79
N THR A 19 -0.79 -6.67 -6.70
CA THR A 19 -0.12 -6.36 -5.43
C THR A 19 -0.68 -5.05 -4.87
N LYS A 20 -1.10 -5.07 -3.60
CA LYS A 20 -1.76 -3.92 -2.94
C LYS A 20 -1.45 -3.91 -1.44
N HIS A 21 -1.64 -2.79 -0.73
CA HIS A 21 -2.02 -1.46 -1.23
C HIS A 21 -0.77 -0.61 -1.45
N PHE A 22 -0.64 -0.03 -2.64
CA PHE A 22 0.41 0.94 -2.95
C PHE A 22 -0.11 2.35 -2.61
N ILE A 23 0.47 3.10 -1.67
CA ILE A 23 1.56 2.78 -0.72
C ILE A 23 1.23 3.44 0.63
N ALA A 24 2.04 3.18 1.67
CA ALA A 24 1.94 3.79 2.99
C ALA A 24 0.57 3.59 3.67
N TYR A 25 -0.14 2.52 3.33
CA TYR A 25 -1.47 2.26 3.88
C TYR A 25 -1.40 1.56 5.24
N GLU A 26 -1.09 2.33 6.29
CA GLU A 26 -0.73 1.79 7.62
C GLU A 26 -1.86 1.84 8.65
N GLN A 27 -2.92 2.60 8.41
CA GLN A 27 -4.06 2.66 9.31
C GLN A 27 -5.42 2.68 8.59
N GLU A 28 -6.39 1.99 9.19
CA GLU A 28 -7.78 2.00 8.72
C GLU A 28 -8.52 3.28 9.14
N HIS A 29 -8.13 3.87 10.28
CA HIS A 29 -8.81 5.05 10.82
C HIS A 29 -8.59 6.23 9.88
N PHE A 30 -9.69 6.86 9.45
CA PHE A 30 -9.71 7.92 8.45
C PHE A 30 -9.22 7.54 7.03
N ARG A 31 -9.10 6.25 6.66
CA ARG A 31 -8.76 5.83 5.28
C ARG A 31 -9.66 6.50 4.23
N GLN A 32 -10.96 6.58 4.50
CA GLN A 32 -11.96 7.04 3.53
C GLN A 32 -12.49 8.45 3.82
N GLY A 33 -11.91 9.14 4.82
CA GLY A 33 -12.46 10.39 5.35
C GLY A 33 -13.86 10.20 5.94
N SER A 34 -13.95 9.92 7.25
CA SER A 34 -15.25 9.82 7.96
C SER A 34 -15.00 9.62 9.46
N PRO A 35 -16.04 9.79 10.29
CA PRO A 35 -16.41 11.03 10.98
C PRO A 35 -15.26 11.58 11.85
N PRO A 36 -15.21 12.89 12.18
CA PRO A 36 -16.29 13.87 12.17
C PRO A 36 -16.43 14.69 10.87
N SER A 37 -17.56 15.40 10.73
CA SER A 37 -17.98 16.14 9.52
C SER A 37 -17.00 17.22 9.03
N TYR A 38 -16.04 17.64 9.85
CA TYR A 38 -15.00 18.58 9.46
C TYR A 38 -13.82 17.92 8.72
N LEU A 39 -13.69 16.60 8.76
CA LEU A 39 -12.71 15.89 7.94
C LEU A 39 -13.23 15.77 6.51
N THR A 40 -12.63 16.52 5.60
CA THR A 40 -13.02 16.58 4.19
C THR A 40 -12.22 15.65 3.29
N ALA A 41 -11.21 14.96 3.84
CA ALA A 41 -10.30 14.11 3.08
C ALA A 41 -9.90 12.87 3.91
N SER A 42 -9.40 11.87 3.19
CA SER A 42 -8.65 10.76 3.76
C SER A 42 -7.38 11.22 4.46
N ILE A 43 -6.85 10.39 5.36
CA ILE A 43 -5.54 10.64 5.97
C ILE A 43 -4.44 10.78 4.91
N SER A 44 -3.54 11.74 5.13
CA SER A 44 -2.31 11.92 4.35
C SER A 44 -1.14 11.32 5.11
N GLU A 45 -0.47 10.36 4.50
CA GLU A 45 0.71 9.69 5.04
C GLU A 45 1.94 10.45 4.56
N ASN A 46 2.54 11.25 5.45
CA ASN A 46 3.61 12.18 5.12
C ASN A 46 4.96 11.56 5.48
N LEU A 47 5.61 10.95 4.49
CA LEU A 47 6.88 10.24 4.66
C LEU A 47 8.02 11.00 3.97
N ASP A 48 9.22 10.94 4.55
CA ASP A 48 10.44 11.37 3.86
C ASP A 48 10.87 10.36 2.78
N ASP A 49 11.74 10.80 1.87
CA ASP A 49 12.17 10.02 0.72
C ASP A 49 12.97 8.75 1.08
N VAL A 50 13.77 8.81 2.15
CA VAL A 50 14.56 7.66 2.62
C VAL A 50 13.63 6.59 3.18
N THR A 51 12.69 6.99 4.04
CA THR A 51 11.67 6.09 4.58
C THR A 51 10.83 5.46 3.47
N MET A 52 10.47 6.22 2.43
CA MET A 52 9.75 5.69 1.27
C MET A 52 10.55 4.58 0.57
N HIS A 53 11.81 4.87 0.19
CA HIS A 53 12.60 3.95 -0.63
C HIS A 53 13.15 2.75 0.14
N GLU A 54 13.57 2.93 1.39
CA GLU A 54 14.24 1.90 2.17
C GLU A 54 13.28 0.97 2.91
N LEU A 55 12.01 1.38 3.09
CA LEU A 55 11.01 0.58 3.81
C LEU A 55 9.78 0.27 2.96
N TYR A 56 9.02 1.30 2.56
CA TYR A 56 7.69 1.09 1.97
C TYR A 56 7.72 0.62 0.52
N LEU A 57 8.68 1.09 -0.28
CA LEU A 57 8.79 0.78 -1.70
C LEU A 57 9.50 -0.56 -1.94
N TRP A 58 10.37 -0.97 -1.02
CA TRP A 58 11.17 -2.19 -1.12
C TRP A 58 10.35 -3.46 -1.48
N PRO A 59 9.18 -3.76 -0.86
CA PRO A 59 8.41 -4.94 -1.24
C PRO A 59 7.70 -4.81 -2.60
N PHE A 60 7.62 -3.62 -3.20
CA PHE A 60 7.01 -3.40 -4.53
C PHE A 60 8.03 -3.41 -5.68
N ALA A 61 9.33 -3.40 -5.38
CA ALA A 61 10.43 -3.58 -6.33
C ALA A 61 10.69 -5.07 -6.64
#